data_AF-A0A7S3L9K1-F1
#
_entry.id   AF-A0A7S3L9K1-F1
#
_cell.length_a   1.000
_cell.length_b   1.000
_cell.length_c   1.000
_cell.angle_alpha   90.00
_cell.angle_beta   90.00
_cell.angle_gamma   90.00
#
_symmetry.space_group_name_H-M   'P 1'
#
loop_
_entity.id
_entity.type
_entity.pdbx_description
1 polymer ?
#
loop_
_entity_poly.entity_id
_entity_poly.type
_entity_poly.pdbx_seq_one_letter_code
_entity_poly.pdbx_strand_id
1 'polypeptide(L)'
;VLIMFDGGSRGNPGSAGAGALVNISTRIDTTKKSTTVYQLTKKICVRHYLGEGPTNNEAEYCGLCKGLETTVEELKAFQSANQSSLETPFGVHLVVQGDSQLIIKQLTKEYRCKHP
;
A
#
# COMPACT_ATOMS: atom_id res chain seq x y z
N VAL A 1 -1.94 5.80 -6.79
CA VAL A 1 -2.05 4.49 -6.10
C VAL A 1 -2.73 4.72 -4.77
N LEU A 2 -3.73 3.90 -4.46
CA LEU A 2 -4.37 3.85 -3.15
C LEU A 2 -4.05 2.50 -2.51
N ILE A 3 -3.50 2.52 -1.30
CA ILE A 3 -3.27 1.34 -0.46
C ILE A 3 -4.21 1.46 0.74
N MET A 4 -5.09 0.49 0.93
CA MET A 4 -5.84 0.32 2.19
C MET A 4 -5.28 -0.88 2.91
N PHE A 5 -4.80 -0.73 4.13
CA PHE A 5 -4.20 -1.83 4.88
C PHE A 5 -4.96 -2.11 6.18
N ASP A 6 -4.85 -3.35 6.64
CA ASP A 6 -5.41 -3.82 7.89
C ASP A 6 -4.60 -5.03 8.38
N GLY A 7 -4.66 -5.31 9.67
CA GLY A 7 -4.08 -6.49 10.29
C GLY A 7 -4.74 -6.79 11.62
N GLY A 8 -4.82 -8.06 11.96
CA GLY A 8 -5.48 -8.50 13.18
C GLY A 8 -4.74 -9.67 13.82
N SER A 9 -4.73 -9.66 15.15
CA SER A 9 -4.22 -10.77 15.96
C SER A 9 -5.29 -11.28 16.93
N ARG A 10 -5.43 -12.61 17.04
CA ARG A 10 -6.33 -13.30 17.97
C ARG A 10 -5.64 -13.46 19.33
N GLY A 11 -5.42 -12.33 19.98
CA GLY A 11 -4.55 -12.19 21.15
C GLY A 11 -3.62 -10.99 20.94
N ASN A 12 -2.94 -10.54 21.99
CA ASN A 12 -1.97 -9.45 21.86
C ASN A 12 -0.76 -9.70 22.76
N PRO A 13 0.09 -10.71 22.45
CA PRO A 13 0.23 -11.40 21.15
C PRO A 13 -0.69 -12.62 20.93
N GLY A 14 -0.81 -13.08 19.68
CA GLY A 14 -1.63 -14.25 19.28
C GLY A 14 -1.51 -14.64 17.80
N SER A 15 -2.41 -15.52 17.34
CA SER A 15 -2.50 -15.94 15.92
C SER A 15 -2.91 -14.77 15.04
N ALA A 16 -2.13 -14.42 14.03
CA ALA A 16 -2.30 -13.16 13.33
C ALA A 16 -2.31 -13.28 11.79
N GLY A 17 -2.97 -12.30 11.16
CA GLY A 17 -2.99 -12.12 9.72
C GLY A 17 -2.98 -10.65 9.35
N ALA A 18 -2.49 -10.37 8.14
CA ALA A 18 -2.37 -9.04 7.58
C ALA A 18 -2.93 -9.00 6.17
N GLY A 19 -3.40 -7.84 5.74
CA GLY A 19 -3.93 -7.64 4.41
C GLY A 19 -3.79 -6.22 3.89
N ALA A 20 -3.85 -6.09 2.57
CA ALA A 20 -3.92 -4.81 1.91
C ALA A 20 -4.73 -4.89 0.63
N LEU A 21 -5.43 -3.81 0.30
CA LEU A 21 -6.00 -3.55 -1.01
C LEU A 21 -5.15 -2.51 -1.72
N VAL A 22 -4.59 -2.87 -2.88
CA VAL A 22 -3.82 -1.96 -3.73
C VAL A 22 -4.62 -1.65 -4.99
N ASN A 23 -5.01 -0.38 -5.13
CA ASN A 23 -5.67 0.16 -6.31
C ASN A 23 -4.69 1.06 -7.09
N ILE A 24 -4.37 0.66 -8.31
CA ILE A 24 -3.53 1.42 -9.23
C ILE A 24 -4.43 2.04 -10.28
N SER A 25 -4.34 3.35 -10.43
CA SER A 25 -5.05 4.10 -11.47
C SER A 25 -4.06 4.87 -12.31
N THR A 26 -4.25 4.87 -13.63
CA THR A 26 -3.46 5.68 -14.56
C THR A 26 -4.26 6.91 -14.97
N ARG A 27 -3.53 8.00 -15.22
CA ARG A 27 -4.11 9.20 -15.79
C ARG A 27 -4.44 8.93 -17.26
N ILE A 28 -5.62 9.35 -17.68
CA ILE A 28 -6.03 9.34 -19.08
C ILE A 28 -6.17 10.79 -19.52
N ASP A 29 -5.35 11.20 -20.49
CA ASP A 29 -5.50 12.50 -21.13
C ASP A 29 -6.61 12.40 -22.17
N THR A 30 -7.74 13.06 -21.89
CA THR A 30 -8.82 13.18 -22.85
C THR A 30 -8.59 14.41 -23.71
N THR A 31 -8.62 14.26 -25.04
CA THR A 31 -8.35 15.34 -26.00
C THR A 31 -9.39 16.47 -26.00
N LYS A 32 -10.43 16.40 -25.15
CA LYS A 32 -11.61 17.28 -25.27
C LYS A 32 -12.02 18.07 -24.02
N LYS A 33 -11.40 17.91 -22.84
CA LYS A 33 -11.70 18.76 -21.66
C LYS A 33 -10.51 18.88 -20.71
N SER A 34 -10.40 20.03 -20.03
CA SER A 34 -9.44 20.33 -18.95
C SER A 34 -9.63 19.48 -17.67
N THR A 35 -10.24 18.30 -17.77
CA THR A 35 -10.54 17.43 -16.64
C THR A 35 -9.59 16.25 -16.65
N THR A 36 -8.72 16.17 -15.65
CA THR A 36 -7.89 15.00 -15.40
C THR A 36 -8.78 13.85 -14.93
N VAL A 37 -8.81 12.75 -15.69
CA VAL A 37 -9.53 11.53 -15.31
C VAL A 37 -8.52 10.46 -14.95
N TYR A 38 -8.79 9.74 -13.87
CA TYR A 38 -8.02 8.57 -13.45
C TYR A 38 -8.88 7.32 -13.65
N GLN A 39 -8.36 6.33 -14.37
CA GLN A 39 -9.01 5.04 -14.55
C GLN A 39 -8.30 3.99 -13.69
N LEU A 40 -9.06 3.22 -12.91
CA LEU A 40 -8.55 2.06 -12.20
C LEU A 40 -8.06 1.02 -13.22
N THR A 41 -6.76 0.73 -13.22
CA THR A 41 -6.13 -0.24 -14.11
C THR A 41 -5.82 -1.55 -13.42
N LYS A 42 -5.60 -1.52 -12.10
CA LYS A 42 -5.32 -2.74 -11.33
C LYS A 42 -5.89 -2.65 -9.91
N LYS A 43 -6.43 -3.78 -9.45
CA LYS A 43 -6.93 -3.99 -8.08
C LYS A 43 -6.35 -5.29 -7.56
N ILE A 44 -5.60 -5.23 -6.46
CA ILE A 44 -4.89 -6.38 -5.89
C ILE A 44 -5.27 -6.51 -4.42
N CYS A 45 -5.70 -7.72 -4.03
CA CYS A 45 -5.98 -8.06 -2.64
C CYS A 45 -4.82 -8.90 -2.10
N VAL A 46 -4.03 -8.30 -1.21
CA VAL A 46 -2.92 -8.95 -0.51
C VAL A 46 -3.44 -9.56 0.79
N ARG A 47 -3.03 -10.80 1.05
CA ARG A 47 -3.34 -11.54 2.28
C ARG A 47 -2.09 -12.27 2.74
N HIS A 48 -1.77 -12.16 4.02
CA HIS A 48 -0.59 -12.79 4.57
C HIS A 48 -0.89 -13.34 5.96
N TYR A 49 -0.66 -14.63 6.16
CA TYR A 49 -0.73 -15.24 7.49
C TYR A 49 0.62 -15.05 8.18
N LEU A 50 0.58 -14.54 9.41
CA LEU A 50 1.79 -14.20 10.17
C LEU A 50 2.19 -15.28 11.18
N GLY A 51 1.36 -16.31 11.35
CA GLY A 51 1.60 -17.34 12.36
C GLY A 51 1.15 -16.90 13.75
N GLU A 52 1.75 -17.53 14.75
CA GLU A 52 1.49 -17.31 16.17
C GLU A 52 2.52 -16.35 16.77
N GLY A 53 2.08 -15.44 17.65
CA GLY A 53 2.97 -14.56 18.39
C GLY A 53 3.03 -13.07 17.96
N PRO A 54 2.53 -12.65 16.78
CA PRO A 54 2.40 -11.22 16.49
C PRO A 54 1.34 -10.53 17.37
N THR A 55 1.64 -9.29 17.75
CA THR A 55 0.72 -8.32 18.33
C THR A 55 -0.19 -7.72 17.25
N ASN A 56 -1.24 -7.01 17.68
CA ASN A 56 -2.12 -6.31 16.75
C ASN A 56 -1.37 -5.27 15.92
N ASN A 57 -0.53 -4.45 16.57
CA ASN A 57 0.23 -3.39 15.89
C ASN A 57 1.22 -3.96 14.86
N GLU A 58 1.86 -5.10 15.15
CA GLU A 58 2.75 -5.78 14.20
C GLU A 58 1.97 -6.32 13.00
N ALA A 59 0.77 -6.86 13.22
CA ALA A 59 -0.09 -7.34 12.14
C ALA A 59 -0.51 -6.20 11.22
N GLU A 60 -0.96 -5.07 11.77
CA GLU A 60 -1.32 -3.88 11.00
C GLU A 60 -0.12 -3.31 10.22
N TYR A 61 1.06 -3.23 10.85
CA TYR A 61 2.29 -2.80 10.19
C TYR A 61 2.67 -3.72 9.03
N CYS A 62 2.50 -5.04 9.20
CA CYS A 62 2.74 -5.98 8.13
C CYS A 62 1.77 -5.76 6.96
N GLY A 63 0.49 -5.46 7.23
CA GLY A 63 -0.49 -5.12 6.19
C GLY A 63 -0.01 -3.94 5.34
N LEU A 64 0.45 -2.88 5.99
CA LEU A 64 1.03 -1.71 5.31
C LEU A 64 2.26 -2.10 4.47
N CYS A 65 3.23 -2.80 5.06
CA CYS A 65 4.45 -3.21 4.37
C CYS A 65 4.14 -4.06 3.13
N LYS A 66 3.24 -5.05 3.28
CA LYS A 66 2.83 -5.92 2.17
C LYS A 66 2.14 -5.15 1.05
N GLY A 67 1.30 -4.17 1.38
CA GLY A 67 0.71 -3.28 0.37
C GLY A 67 1.75 -2.43 -0.39
N LEU A 68 2.76 -1.92 0.32
CA LEU A 68 3.86 -1.14 -0.29
C LEU A 68 4.77 -2.00 -1.16
N GLU A 69 5.15 -3.19 -0.69
CA GLU A 69 5.94 -4.18 -1.44
C GLU A 69 5.24 -4.53 -2.77
N THR A 70 3.97 -4.93 -2.71
CA THR A 70 3.16 -5.21 -3.90
C THR A 70 3.08 -3.99 -4.82
N THR A 71 2.90 -2.78 -4.28
CA THR A 71 2.90 -1.56 -5.09
C THR A 71 4.22 -1.39 -5.84
N VAL A 72 5.36 -1.56 -5.17
CA VAL A 72 6.68 -1.41 -5.80
C VAL A 72 6.89 -2.45 -6.90
N GLU A 73 6.52 -3.71 -6.67
CA GLU A 73 6.61 -4.78 -7.67
C GLU A 73 5.79 -4.45 -8.93
N GLU A 74 4.57 -3.97 -8.75
CA GLU A 74 3.67 -3.61 -9.84
C GLU A 74 4.16 -2.41 -10.64
N LEU A 75 4.70 -1.40 -9.97
CA LEU A 75 5.26 -0.23 -10.63
C LEU A 75 6.54 -0.58 -11.41
N LYS A 76 7.38 -1.48 -10.90
CA LYS A 76 8.53 -2.02 -11.63
C LYS A 76 8.09 -2.81 -12.85
N ALA A 77 7.11 -3.69 -12.72
CA ALA A 77 6.57 -4.47 -13.83
C ALA A 77 5.99 -3.54 -14.92
N PHE A 78 5.25 -2.51 -14.51
CA PHE A 78 4.74 -1.47 -15.42
C PHE A 78 5.88 -0.74 -16.13
N GLN A 79 6.94 -0.35 -15.41
CA GLN A 79 8.09 0.32 -16.02
C GLN A 79 8.81 -0.58 -17.05
N SER A 80 9.08 -1.83 -16.70
CA SER A 80 9.75 -2.78 -17.60
C SER A 80 8.92 -3.09 -18.85
N ALA A 81 7.60 -3.17 -18.74
CA ALA A 81 6.72 -3.38 -19.88
C ALA A 81 6.64 -2.18 -20.83
N ASN A 82 6.98 -0.98 -20.36
CA ASN A 82 6.89 0.28 -21.11
C ASN A 82 8.26 0.94 -21.36
N GLN A 83 9.35 0.18 -21.20
CA GLN A 83 10.73 0.66 -21.22
C GLN A 83 11.17 1.22 -22.59
N SER A 84 10.45 0.90 -23.68
CA SER A 84 10.67 1.49 -25.01
C SER A 84 10.00 2.86 -25.20
N SER A 85 9.11 3.28 -24.29
CA SER A 85 8.26 4.47 -24.46
C SER A 85 8.42 5.53 -23.36
N LEU A 86 9.18 5.23 -22.30
CA LEU A 86 9.35 6.11 -21.14
C LEU A 86 10.83 6.48 -20.96
N GLU A 87 11.25 7.61 -21.54
CA GLU A 87 12.58 8.20 -21.30
C GLU A 87 12.70 8.84 -19.90
N THR A 88 11.58 9.03 -19.19
CA THR A 88 11.55 9.66 -17.86
C THR A 88 10.83 8.80 -16.83
N PRO A 89 11.31 8.73 -15.57
CA PRO A 89 10.58 8.08 -14.49
C PRO A 89 9.22 8.76 -14.28
N PHE A 90 8.16 7.96 -14.20
CA PHE A 90 6.82 8.49 -14.01
C PHE A 90 6.58 8.85 -12.53
N GLY A 91 5.88 9.95 -12.30
CA GLY A 91 5.47 10.36 -10.95
C GLY A 91 4.36 9.46 -10.40
N VAL A 92 4.46 9.10 -9.12
CA VAL A 92 3.43 8.32 -8.42
C VAL A 92 2.83 9.14 -7.29
N HIS A 93 1.54 9.43 -7.39
CA HIS A 93 0.77 9.93 -6.26
C HIS A 93 0.30 8.74 -5.41
N LEU A 94 0.87 8.60 -4.21
CA LEU A 94 0.57 7.51 -3.28
C LEU A 94 -0.32 8.00 -2.15
N VAL A 95 -1.45 7.33 -1.95
CA VAL A 95 -2.34 7.52 -0.80
C VAL A 95 -2.38 6.21 -0.02
N VAL A 96 -2.13 6.29 1.28
CA VAL A 96 -2.16 5.15 2.19
C VAL A 96 -3.27 5.40 3.22
N GLN A 97 -4.11 4.39 3.44
CA GLN A 97 -5.24 4.45 4.37
C GLN A 97 -5.24 3.21 5.26
N GLY A 98 -5.53 3.42 6.54
CA GLY A 98 -5.76 2.41 7.56
C GLY A 98 -6.49 3.07 8.72
N ASP A 99 -6.94 2.27 9.69
CA ASP A 99 -7.63 2.74 10.90
C ASP A 99 -6.73 2.72 12.16
N SER A 100 -5.51 2.20 12.04
CA SER A 100 -4.50 2.22 13.10
C SER A 100 -3.97 3.63 13.38
N GLN A 101 -4.47 4.26 14.44
CA GLN A 101 -3.98 5.57 14.88
C GLN A 101 -2.48 5.53 15.22
N LEU A 102 -1.98 4.42 15.79
CA LEU A 102 -0.57 4.26 16.12
C LEU A 102 0.30 4.35 14.87
N ILE A 103 -0.04 3.58 13.83
CA ILE A 103 0.73 3.56 12.58
C ILE A 103 0.65 4.91 11.88
N ILE A 104 -0.55 5.50 11.77
CA ILE A 104 -0.73 6.82 11.15
C ILE A 104 0.19 7.85 11.82
N LYS A 105 0.17 7.91 13.15
CA LYS A 105 0.99 8.86 13.90
C LYS A 105 2.48 8.57 13.84
N GLN A 106 2.88 7.31 13.70
CA GLN A 106 4.29 6.96 13.48
C GLN A 106 4.76 7.34 12.08
N LEU A 107 3.95 7.13 11.04
CA LEU A 107 4.24 7.55 9.67
C LEU A 107 4.29 9.08 9.51
N THR A 108 3.42 9.82 10.21
CA THR A 108 3.45 11.30 10.25
C THR A 108 4.52 11.85 11.20
N LYS A 109 5.32 10.99 11.83
CA LYS A 109 6.39 11.34 12.78
C LYS A 109 5.91 12.03 14.06
N GLU A 110 4.62 11.99 14.35
CA GLU A 110 4.05 12.45 15.63
C GLU A 110 4.44 11.52 16.77
N TYR A 111 4.40 10.20 16.53
CA TYR A 111 4.81 9.17 17.48
C TYR A 111 6.16 8.59 17.08
N ARG A 112 6.97 8.24 18.09
CA ARG A 112 8.21 7.49 17.92
C ARG A 112 8.11 6.19 18.70
N CYS A 113 8.60 5.11 18.11
CA CYS A 113 8.73 3.83 18.79
C CYS A 113 10.15 3.72 19.36
N LYS A 114 10.26 3.21 20.59
CA LYS A 114 11.56 2.86 21.22
C LYS A 114 11.81 1.35 21.19
N HIS A 115 11.02 0.60 20.43
CA HIS A 115 11.21 -0.85 20.33
C HIS A 115 12.66 -1.13 19.90
N PRO A 116 13.39 -2.00 20.62
CA PRO A 116 14.77 -2.37 20.29
C PRO A 116 14.88 -3.02 18.91
#